data_AF-A0A959ZET6-F1
#
_entry.id   AF-A0A959ZET6-F1
#
_cell.length_a   1.000
_cell.length_b   1.000
_cell.length_c   1.000
_cell.angle_alpha   90.00
_cell.angle_beta   90.00
_cell.angle_gamma   90.00
#
_symmetry.space_group_name_H-M   'P 1'
#
loop_
_entity.id
_entity.type
_entity.pdbx_description
1 polymer ?
#
loop_
_entity_poly.entity_id
_entity_poly.type
_entity_poly.pdbx_seq_one_letter_code
_entity_poly.pdbx_strand_id
1 'polypeptide(L)' 'ANGPVGPDLDGMKLDQERVKEQIENGGGSMPSFRGRLTPEEIDQLAKFVSRASQS' A
#
# COMPACT_ATOMS: atom_id res chain seq x y z
N ALA A 1 18.13 -13.54 10.40
CA ALA A 1 17.50 -14.02 9.16
C ALA A 1 16.37 -13.06 8.85
N ASN A 2 16.56 -12.15 7.89
CA ASN A 2 15.54 -11.15 7.57
C ASN A 2 14.74 -11.69 6.39
N GLY A 3 13.60 -12.33 6.69
CA GLY A 3 12.58 -12.59 5.68
C GLY A 3 12.03 -11.27 5.13
N PRO A 4 11.19 -11.32 4.09
CA PRO A 4 10.60 -10.11 3.53
C PRO A 4 9.78 -9.38 4.61
N VAL A 5 9.89 -8.05 4.64
CA VAL A 5 9.23 -7.18 5.64
C VAL A 5 7.70 -7.20 5.48
N GLY A 6 7.22 -7.59 4.30
CA GLY A 6 5.80 -7.75 3.96
C GLY A 6 5.61 -8.77 2.82
N PRO A 7 4.37 -8.98 2.37
CA PRO A 7 4.08 -9.85 1.25
C PRO A 7 4.66 -9.29 -0.06
N ASP A 8 4.99 -10.18 -0.98
CA ASP A 8 5.17 -9.83 -2.39
C ASP A 8 3.85 -9.32 -2.95
N LEU A 9 3.87 -8.27 -3.77
CA LEU A 9 2.67 -7.66 -4.34
C LEU A 9 2.49 -8.02 -5.82
N ASP A 10 3.49 -8.61 -6.48
CA ASP A 10 3.43 -8.93 -7.90
C ASP A 10 2.35 -9.99 -8.19
N GLY A 11 1.57 -9.76 -9.26
CA GLY A 11 0.42 -10.59 -9.62
C GLY A 11 -0.78 -10.52 -8.66
N MET A 12 -0.75 -9.67 -7.61
CA MET A 12 -1.89 -9.45 -6.74
C MET A 12 -2.85 -8.42 -7.36
N LYS A 13 -4.09 -8.83 -7.62
CA LYS A 13 -5.18 -7.92 -8.01
C LYS A 13 -5.68 -7.14 -6.79
N LEU A 14 -4.85 -6.23 -6.31
CA LEU A 14 -5.18 -5.37 -5.18
C LEU A 14 -6.13 -4.26 -5.63
N ASP A 15 -7.24 -4.14 -4.93
CA ASP A 15 -8.18 -3.04 -5.11
C ASP A 15 -7.59 -1.73 -4.58
N GLN A 16 -7.77 -0.63 -5.32
CA GLN A 16 -7.17 0.67 -4.97
C GLN A 16 -7.67 1.18 -3.61
N GLU A 17 -8.95 1.02 -3.31
CA GLU A 17 -9.53 1.42 -2.02
C GLU A 17 -8.88 0.63 -0.87
N ARG A 18 -8.69 -0.68 -1.07
CA ARG A 18 -8.01 -1.54 -0.08
C ARG A 18 -6.54 -1.13 0.14
N VAL A 19 -5.82 -0.82 -0.93
CA VAL A 19 -4.45 -0.32 -0.85
C VAL A 19 -4.39 1.03 -0.14
N LYS A 20 -5.35 1.92 -0.43
CA LYS A 20 -5.49 3.22 0.22
C LYS A 20 -5.71 3.08 1.73
N GLU A 21 -6.64 2.21 2.14
CA GLU A 21 -6.88 1.90 3.56
C GLU A 21 -5.60 1.40 4.25
N GLN A 22 -4.83 0.55 3.58
CA GLN A 22 -3.59 -0.02 4.12
C GLN A 22 -2.47 1.03 4.23
N ILE A 23 -2.34 1.95 3.27
CA ILE A 23 -1.38 3.06 3.33
C ILE A 23 -1.78 4.05 4.44
N GLU A 24 -3.07 4.38 4.52
CA GLU A 24 -3.58 5.36 5.44
C GLU A 24 -3.54 4.86 6.89
N ASN A 25 -3.97 3.62 7.13
CA ASN A 25 -4.08 3.08 8.50
C ASN A 25 -2.91 2.19 8.90
N GLY A 26 -2.08 1.73 7.95
CA GLY A 26 -1.12 0.66 8.18
C GLY A 26 -1.80 -0.71 8.36
N GLY A 27 -1.00 -1.72 8.71
CA GLY A 27 -1.50 -3.03 9.10
C GLY A 27 -0.41 -4.09 9.20
N GLY A 28 -0.55 -5.01 10.16
CA GLY A 28 0.53 -5.94 10.51
C GLY A 28 1.78 -5.17 10.92
N SER A 29 2.89 -5.40 10.21
CA SER A 29 4.16 -4.67 10.38
C SER A 29 4.25 -3.37 9.58
N MET A 30 3.30 -3.08 8.70
CA MET A 30 3.29 -1.87 7.87
C MET A 30 2.81 -0.65 8.68
N PRO A 31 3.61 0.41 8.82
CA PRO A 31 3.20 1.61 9.54
C PRO A 31 2.15 2.42 8.75
N SER A 32 1.36 3.21 9.48
CA SER A 32 0.47 4.21 8.90
C SER A 32 1.25 5.38 8.29
N PHE A 33 0.77 5.89 7.14
CA PHE A 33 1.24 7.13 6.53
C PHE A 33 0.30 8.33 6.77
N ARG A 34 -0.82 8.15 7.51
CA ARG A 34 -1.69 9.26 7.89
C ARG A 34 -0.88 10.30 8.70
N GLY A 35 -1.03 11.57 8.32
CA GLY A 35 -0.29 12.68 8.93
C GLY A 35 1.17 12.79 8.48
N ARG A 36 1.67 11.85 7.65
CA ARG A 36 2.96 11.96 6.96
C ARG A 36 2.78 12.36 5.49
N LEU A 37 1.68 11.93 4.89
CA LEU A 37 1.28 12.25 3.52
C LEU A 37 -0.06 12.97 3.53
N THR A 38 -0.32 13.80 2.52
CA THR A 38 -1.63 14.39 2.29
C THR A 38 -2.63 13.36 1.75
N PRO A 39 -3.95 13.59 1.86
CA PRO A 39 -4.94 12.69 1.27
C PRO A 39 -4.74 12.46 -0.24
N GLU A 40 -4.32 13.48 -0.98
CA GLU A 40 -4.06 13.40 -2.41
C GLU A 40 -2.83 12.52 -2.72
N GLU A 41 -1.76 12.65 -1.93
CA GLU A 41 -0.55 11.82 -2.07
C GLU A 41 -0.86 10.34 -1.76
N ILE A 42 -1.68 10.08 -0.74
CA ILE A 42 -2.14 8.73 -0.41
C ILE A 42 -2.95 8.14 -1.58
N ASP A 43 -3.84 8.92 -2.19
CA ASP A 43 -4.64 8.48 -3.33
C ASP A 43 -3.79 8.15 -4.56
N GLN A 44 -2.83 9.02 -4.88
CA GLN A 44 -1.89 8.80 -5.98
C GLN A 44 -1.02 7.56 -5.76
N LEU A 45 -0.53 7.36 -4.53
CA LEU A 45 0.27 6.21 -4.17
C LEU A 45 -0.56 4.91 -4.26
N ALA A 46 -1.79 4.92 -3.75
CA ALA A 46 -2.68 3.76 -3.83
C ALA A 46 -2.96 3.35 -5.28
N LYS A 47 -3.19 4.33 -6.16
CA LYS A 47 -3.37 4.11 -7.60
C LYS A 47 -2.14 3.56 -8.30
N PHE A 48 -0.94 4.03 -7.90
CA PHE A 48 0.31 3.53 -8.45
C PHE A 48 0.53 2.06 -8.03
N VAL A 49 0.40 1.77 -6.73
CA VAL A 49 0.63 0.43 -6.18
C VAL A 49 -0.38 -0.58 -6.73
N SER A 50 -1.66 -0.25 -6.81
CA SER A 50 -2.68 -1.15 -7.36
C SER A 50 -2.47 -1.47 -8.84
N ARG A 51 -1.84 -0.58 -9.61
CA ARG A 51 -1.46 -0.83 -11.00
C ARG A 51 -0.19 -1.67 -11.08
N ALA A 52 0.81 -1.35 -10.26
CA ALA A 52 2.09 -2.06 -10.24
C ALA A 52 1.93 -3.52 -9.77
N SER A 53 0.99 -3.79 -8.85
CA SER A 53 0.73 -5.14 -8.35
C SER A 53 0.07 -6.06 -9.39
N GLN A 54 -0.42 -5.51 -10.50
CA GLN A 54 -1.10 -6.27 -11.56
C GLN A 54 -0.16 -6.71 -12.69
N SER A 55 1.07 -6.17 -12.74
CA SER A 55 2.13 -6.56 -13.67
C SER A 55 3.00 -7.68 -13.11
#